data_AF-A0A924DM71-F1
#
_entry.id   AF-A0A924DM71-F1
#
_cell.length_a   1.000
_cell.length_b   1.000
_cell.length_c   1.000
_cell.angle_alpha   90.00
_cell.angle_beta   90.00
_cell.angle_gamma   90.00
#
_symmetry.space_group_name_H-M   'P 1'
#
loop_
_entity.id
_entity.type
_entity.pdbx_description
1 polymer ?
#
loop_
_entity_poly.entity_id
_entity_poly.type
_entity_poly.pdbx_seq_one_letter_code
_entity_poly.pdbx_strand_id
1 'polypeptide(L)' 'MFFTVTSIHAQSGFSLSSPDHTISVDISLKEKIYYSVSFKEERVLEASPLSINIDNTVLLANPVIVNTKNT' A
#
# COMPACT_ATOMS: atom_id res chain seq x y z
N MET A 1 -8.82 17.23 32.42
CA MET A 1 -8.78 17.18 30.95
C MET A 1 -7.89 16.01 30.58
N PHE A 2 -8.46 14.90 30.11
CA PHE A 2 -7.71 13.68 29.81
C PHE A 2 -7.37 13.68 28.32
N PHE A 3 -6.08 13.67 27.99
CA PHE A 3 -5.61 13.50 26.62
C PHE A 3 -5.38 12.00 26.40
N THR A 4 -6.29 11.35 25.67
CA THR A 4 -6.08 9.97 25.20
C THR A 4 -5.12 10.02 24.02
N VAL A 5 -3.88 9.55 24.25
CA VAL A 5 -2.92 9.29 23.18
C VAL A 5 -3.40 8.02 22.46
N THR A 6 -4.11 8.20 21.36
CA THR A 6 -4.41 7.08 20.45
C THR A 6 -3.13 6.77 19.69
N SER A 7 -2.54 5.59 19.97
CA SER A 7 -1.47 5.03 19.14
C SER A 7 -2.06 4.69 17.77
N ILE A 8 -1.94 5.62 16.83
CA ILE A 8 -2.17 5.37 15.41
C ILE A 8 -1.09 4.38 15.01
N HIS A 9 -1.43 3.10 14.94
CA HIS A 9 -0.56 2.11 14.32
C HIS A 9 -0.40 2.57 12.87
N ALA A 10 0.76 3.17 12.57
CA ALA A 10 1.09 3.63 11.24
C ALA A 10 0.97 2.42 10.31
N GLN A 11 -0.10 2.42 9.53
CA GLN A 11 -0.38 1.39 8.58
C GLN A 11 0.77 1.39 7.58
N SER A 12 1.51 0.28 7.54
CA SER A 12 2.77 0.17 6.81
C SER A 12 2.52 0.23 5.31
N GLY A 13 2.60 1.45 4.78
CA GLY A 13 2.53 1.74 3.35
C GLY A 13 3.91 2.02 2.77
N PHE A 14 4.05 1.78 1.48
CA PHE A 14 5.24 2.08 0.70
C PHE A 14 4.86 3.03 -0.42
N SER A 15 5.72 3.99 -0.72
CA SER A 15 5.59 4.81 -1.93
C SER A 15 6.82 4.62 -2.79
N LEU A 16 6.60 4.42 -4.08
CA LEU A 16 7.63 4.22 -5.09
C LEU A 16 7.42 5.26 -6.18
N SER A 17 8.47 5.97 -6.55
CA SER A 17 8.43 6.97 -7.62
C SER A 17 9.33 6.56 -8.78
N SER A 18 8.93 6.90 -9.99
CA SER A 18 9.81 6.79 -11.16
C SER A 18 11.03 7.71 -11.01
N PRO A 19 12.15 7.44 -11.71
CA PRO A 19 13.37 8.25 -11.61
C PRO A 19 13.19 9.73 -11.97
N ASP A 20 12.23 10.03 -12.86
CA ASP A 20 11.86 11.39 -13.27
C ASP A 20 10.73 11.99 -12.40
N HIS A 21 10.28 11.25 -11.38
CA HIS A 21 9.19 11.60 -10.46
C HIS A 21 7.84 11.88 -11.12
N THR A 22 7.64 11.49 -12.38
CA THR A 22 6.36 11.69 -13.06
C THR A 22 5.32 10.63 -12.74
N ILE A 23 5.72 9.46 -12.23
CA ILE A 23 4.82 8.39 -11.82
C ILE A 23 5.11 8.07 -10.35
N SER A 24 4.05 7.96 -9.54
CA SER A 24 4.14 7.43 -8.18
C SER A 24 3.15 6.30 -7.96
N VAL A 25 3.56 5.31 -7.19
CA VAL A 25 2.75 4.17 -6.77
C VAL A 25 2.74 4.11 -5.26
N ASP A 26 1.56 4.23 -4.67
CA ASP A 26 1.37 4.06 -3.23
C ASP A 26 0.79 2.69 -2.97
N ILE A 27 1.46 1.91 -2.13
CA ILE A 27 1.07 0.56 -1.70
C ILE A 27 0.69 0.64 -0.23
N SER A 28 -0.47 0.11 0.13
CA SER A 28 -0.92 0.07 1.52
C SER A 28 -1.35 -1.35 1.91
N LEU A 29 -0.86 -1.81 3.05
CA LEU A 29 -1.16 -3.14 3.58
C LEU A 29 -2.27 -3.03 4.62
N LYS A 30 -3.42 -3.68 4.38
CA LYS A 30 -4.56 -3.81 5.31
C LYS A 30 -4.99 -5.28 5.39
N GLU A 31 -6.28 -5.57 5.28
CA GLU A 31 -6.81 -6.91 5.03
C GLU A 31 -6.36 -7.49 3.67
N LYS A 32 -5.98 -6.61 2.73
CA LYS A 32 -5.40 -6.93 1.41
C LYS A 32 -4.27 -5.95 1.11
N ILE A 33 -3.53 -6.21 0.04
CA ILE A 33 -2.59 -5.25 -0.54
C ILE A 33 -3.37 -4.31 -1.45
N TYR A 34 -3.39 -3.03 -1.15
CA TYR A 34 -3.99 -2.00 -2.01
C TYR A 34 -2.90 -1.20 -2.70
N TYR A 35 -3.14 -0.78 -3.94
CA TYR A 35 -2.26 0.13 -4.65
C TYR A 35 -3.03 1.23 -5.38
N SER A 36 -2.43 2.42 -5.46
CA SER A 36 -2.88 3.52 -6.33
C SER A 36 -1.74 4.02 -7.17
N VAL A 37 -2.06 4.60 -8.33
CA VAL A 37 -1.06 5.17 -9.25
C VAL A 37 -1.41 6.62 -9.54
N SER A 38 -0.40 7.48 -9.47
CA SER A 38 -0.50 8.88 -9.86
C SER A 38 0.47 9.18 -11.01
N PHE A 39 0.05 10.02 -11.95
CA PHE A 39 0.90 10.60 -12.98
C PHE A 39 0.92 12.12 -12.81
N LYS A 40 2.11 12.69 -12.60
CA LYS A 40 2.31 14.13 -12.33
C LYS A 40 1.37 14.66 -11.25
N GLU A 41 1.35 13.97 -10.11
CA GLU A 41 0.50 14.27 -8.95
C GLU A 41 -1.02 14.06 -9.16
N GLU A 42 -1.47 13.75 -10.37
CA GLU A 42 -2.86 13.42 -10.65
C GLU A 42 -3.10 11.91 -10.45
N ARG A 43 -4.11 11.57 -9.64
CA ARG A 43 -4.51 10.19 -9.41
C ARG A 43 -5.14 9.61 -10.69
N VAL A 44 -4.44 8.68 -11.34
CA VAL A 44 -4.91 8.00 -12.56
C VAL A 44 -5.48 6.62 -12.29
N LEU A 45 -5.12 6.01 -11.15
CA LEU A 45 -5.72 4.76 -10.68
C LEU A 45 -5.99 4.86 -9.18
N GLU A 46 -7.27 4.80 -8.82
CA GLU A 46 -7.69 4.75 -7.43
C GLU A 46 -7.25 3.48 -6.71
N ALA A 47 -7.18 3.58 -5.38
CA ALA A 47 -6.76 2.50 -4.50
C ALA A 47 -7.55 1.22 -4.78
N SER A 48 -6.89 0.23 -5.36
CA SER A 48 -7.50 -1.02 -5.80
C SER A 48 -6.82 -2.22 -5.12
N PRO A 49 -7.58 -3.22 -4.64
CA PRO A 49 -7.00 -4.38 -3.99
C PRO A 49 -6.34 -5.31 -5.02
N LEU A 50 -5.13 -5.77 -4.72
CA LEU A 50 -4.53 -6.92 -5.38
C LEU A 50 -5.14 -8.21 -4.81
N SER A 51 -5.45 -9.14 -5.71
CA SER A 51 -5.94 -10.46 -5.35
C SER A 51 -5.38 -11.45 -6.36
N ILE A 52 -4.82 -12.55 -5.86
CA ILE A 52 -4.36 -13.67 -6.70
C ILE A 52 -5.12 -14.90 -6.24
N ASN A 53 -5.80 -15.57 -7.16
CA ASN A 53 -6.49 -16.83 -6.90
C ASN A 53 -5.68 -17.95 -7.56
N ILE A 54 -5.24 -18.93 -6.77
CA ILE A 54 -4.59 -20.15 -7.26
C ILE A 54 -5.42 -21.33 -6.77
N ASP A 55 -5.97 -22.10 -7.70
CA ASP A 55 -6.96 -23.16 -7.43
C ASP A 55 -8.10 -22.65 -6.54
N ASN A 56 -8.25 -23.21 -5.33
CA ASN A 56 -9.25 -22.82 -4.34
C ASN A 56 -8.70 -21.90 -3.23
N THR A 57 -7.50 -21.31 -3.42
CA THR A 57 -6.84 -20.46 -2.42
C THR A 57 -6.74 -19.02 -2.90
N VAL A 58 -7.21 -18.09 -2.08
CA VAL A 58 -6.98 -16.65 -2.26
C VAL A 58 -5.67 -16.28 -1.57
N LEU A 59 -4.68 -15.87 -2.35
CA LEU A 59 -3.42 -15.33 -1.82
C LEU A 59 -3.56 -13.84 -1.51
N LEU A 60 -2.57 -13.30 -0.79
CA LEU A 60 -2.43 -11.87 -0.46
C LEU A 60 -3.47 -11.32 0.54
N ALA A 61 -4.21 -12.18 1.22
CA ALA A 61 -5.02 -11.82 2.37
C ALA A 61 -4.15 -11.64 3.63
N ASN A 62 -4.45 -10.61 4.43
CA ASN A 62 -3.73 -10.26 5.68
C ASN A 62 -2.19 -10.26 5.53
N PRO A 63 -1.64 -9.49 4.56
CA PRO A 63 -0.22 -9.48 4.28
C PRO A 63 0.60 -8.95 5.48
N VAL A 64 1.76 -9.56 5.69
CA VAL A 64 2.77 -9.11 6.66
C VAL A 64 4.07 -8.84 5.92
N ILE A 65 4.73 -7.72 6.24
CA ILE A 65 6.03 -7.38 5.69
C ILE A 65 7.07 -8.31 6.30
N VAL A 66 7.77 -9.07 5.47
CA VAL A 66 8.88 -9.95 5.90
C VAL A 66 10.22 -9.24 5.74
N ASN A 67 10.38 -8.39 4.73
CA ASN A 67 11.59 -7.61 4.47
C ASN A 67 11.27 -6.40 3.59
N THR A 68 12.03 -5.32 3.74
CA THR A 68 11.99 -4.14 2.88
C THR A 68 13.42 -3.76 2.50
N LYS A 69 13.72 -3.70 1.20
CA LYS A 69 14.99 -3.16 0.72
C LYS A 69 14.71 -1.80 0.09
N ASN A 70 15.19 -0.74 0.74
CA ASN A 70 15.17 0.60 0.16
C ASN A 70 16.27 0.66 -0.89
N THR A 71 15.90 0.81 -2.15
CA THR A 71 16.81 1.10 -3.27
C THR A 71 17.10 2.59 -3.37
#